data_AF-A0A4Q3UJS0-F1
#
_entry.id   AF-A0A4Q3UJS0-F1
#
_cell.length_a   1.000
_cell.length_b   1.000
_cell.length_c   1.000
_cell.angle_alpha   90.00
_cell.angle_beta   90.00
_cell.angle_gamma   90.00
#
_symmetry.space_group_name_H-M   'P 1'
#
loop_
_entity.id
_entity.type
_entity.pdbx_description
1 polymer ?
#
loop_
_entity_poly.entity_id
_entity_poly.type
_entity_poly.pdbx_seq_one_letter_code
_entity_poly.pdbx_strand_id
1 'polypeptide(L)'
;MLNIDLGKIVSALGENTIAEIGEPLGLSKELSVKAAHSLASNFHGNSDEAIAAAAKETGIGKEVLEAMLSKLLEDARSQAVDHVKEQAASAAKNMFGKFFGR
;
A
#
# COMPACT_ATOMS: atom_id res chain seq x y z
N MET A 1 6.94 1.88 -16.67
CA MET A 1 5.89 1.26 -15.84
C MET A 1 6.29 1.46 -14.39
N LEU A 2 5.42 2.05 -13.57
CA LEU A 2 5.62 2.07 -12.11
C LEU A 2 5.64 0.61 -11.65
N ASN A 3 6.83 0.09 -11.34
CA ASN A 3 6.98 -1.23 -10.73
C ASN A 3 6.51 -1.09 -9.28
N ILE A 4 5.19 -1.19 -9.07
CA ILE A 4 4.59 -1.12 -7.75
C ILE A 4 5.01 -2.40 -7.01
N ASP A 5 6.06 -2.27 -6.23
CA ASP A 5 6.57 -3.32 -5.37
C ASP A 5 5.73 -3.33 -4.10
N LEU A 6 4.77 -4.24 -4.05
CA LEU A 6 3.88 -4.37 -2.90
C LEU A 6 4.67 -4.70 -1.63
N GLY A 7 5.83 -5.36 -1.75
CA GLY A 7 6.75 -5.62 -0.63
C GLY A 7 7.31 -4.34 -0.01
N LYS A 8 7.70 -3.37 -0.85
CA LYS A 8 8.11 -2.04 -0.38
C LYS A 8 6.95 -1.28 0.25
N ILE A 9 5.75 -1.40 -0.30
CA ILE A 9 4.55 -0.77 0.27
C ILE A 9 4.24 -1.32 1.65
N VAL A 10 4.17 -2.65 1.79
CA VAL A 10 3.90 -3.32 3.06
C VAL A 10 4.98 -2.96 4.09
N SER A 11 6.25 -2.93 3.67
CA SER A 11 7.35 -2.50 4.53
C SER A 11 7.27 -1.01 4.91
N ALA A 12 6.79 -0.14 4.02
CA ALA A 12 6.67 1.30 4.26
C ALA A 12 5.46 1.67 5.12
N LEU A 13 4.32 0.98 4.93
CA LEU A 13 3.11 1.16 5.74
C LEU A 13 3.35 0.71 7.19
N GLY A 14 4.13 -0.35 7.38
CA GLY A 14 4.42 -0.92 8.70
C GLY A 14 3.28 -1.75 9.27
N GLU A 15 3.62 -2.62 10.21
CA GLU A 15 2.73 -3.66 10.75
C GLU A 15 1.48 -3.10 11.44
N ASN A 16 1.56 -1.90 12.03
CA ASN A 16 0.41 -1.26 12.68
C ASN A 16 -0.63 -0.81 11.66
N THR A 17 -0.22 -0.10 10.61
CA THR A 17 -1.13 0.34 9.53
C THR A 17 -1.78 -0.85 8.83
N ILE A 18 -1.00 -1.92 8.60
CA ILE A 18 -1.53 -3.16 8.02
C ILE A 18 -2.60 -3.80 8.92
N ALA A 19 -2.39 -3.77 10.24
CA ALA A 19 -3.37 -4.26 11.20
C ALA A 19 -4.66 -3.43 11.17
N GLU A 20 -4.54 -2.10 11.13
CA GLU A 20 -5.69 -1.17 11.03
C GLU A 20 -6.47 -1.36 9.71
N ILE A 21 -5.79 -1.72 8.62
CA ILE A 21 -6.42 -2.08 7.34
C ILE A 21 -7.22 -3.40 7.46
N GLY A 22 -6.70 -4.36 8.23
CA GLY A 22 -7.30 -5.68 8.39
C GLY A 22 -8.40 -5.78 9.45
N GLU A 23 -8.40 -4.92 10.47
CA GLU A 23 -9.46 -4.83 11.48
C GLU A 23 -10.88 -4.73 10.90
N PRO A 24 -11.19 -3.80 9.97
CA PRO A 24 -12.53 -3.69 9.39
C PRO A 24 -12.90 -4.88 8.50
N LEU A 25 -11.93 -5.74 8.15
CA LEU A 25 -12.13 -6.97 7.40
C LEU A 25 -12.32 -8.18 8.30
N GLY A 26 -12.34 -7.98 9.63
CA GLY A 26 -12.45 -9.05 10.62
C GLY A 26 -11.16 -9.85 10.80
N LEU A 27 -10.02 -9.31 10.38
CA LEU A 27 -8.72 -9.95 10.56
C LEU A 27 -8.07 -9.47 11.86
N SER A 28 -7.51 -10.42 12.61
CA SER A 28 -6.61 -10.11 13.73
C SER A 28 -5.32 -9.51 13.20
N LYS A 29 -4.68 -8.64 14.00
CA LYS A 29 -3.38 -8.01 13.69
C LYS A 29 -2.37 -8.97 13.03
N GLU A 30 -2.15 -10.15 13.62
CA GLU A 30 -1.22 -11.16 13.08
C GLU A 30 -1.64 -11.69 11.70
N LEU A 31 -2.95 -11.93 11.49
CA LEU A 31 -3.48 -12.37 10.21
C LEU A 31 -3.40 -11.28 9.16
N SER A 32 -3.65 -10.02 9.54
CA SER A 32 -3.50 -8.87 8.65
C SER A 32 -2.05 -8.73 8.19
N VAL A 33 -1.09 -8.75 9.11
CA VAL A 33 0.34 -8.65 8.77
C VAL A 33 0.77 -9.81 7.88
N LYS A 34 0.37 -11.04 8.23
CA LYS A 34 0.66 -12.22 7.42
C LYS A 34 0.04 -12.16 6.03
N ALA A 35 -1.21 -11.71 5.92
CA ALA A 35 -1.90 -11.53 4.66
C ALA A 35 -1.21 -10.49 3.77
N ALA A 36 -0.85 -9.32 4.32
CA ALA A 36 -0.12 -8.30 3.57
C ALA A 36 1.24 -8.80 3.08
N HIS A 37 2.01 -9.47 3.95
CA HIS A 37 3.30 -10.04 3.57
C HIS A 37 3.16 -11.12 2.50
N SER A 38 2.19 -12.02 2.67
CA SER A 38 1.96 -13.10 1.71
C SER A 38 1.48 -12.56 0.36
N LEU A 39 0.56 -11.59 0.37
CA LEU A 39 0.16 -10.86 -0.85
C LEU A 39 1.38 -10.21 -1.49
N ALA A 40 2.21 -9.51 -0.71
CA ALA A 40 3.35 -8.80 -1.24
C ALA A 40 4.45 -9.70 -1.80
N SER A 41 4.76 -10.81 -1.15
CA SER A 41 5.75 -11.78 -1.63
C SER A 41 5.31 -12.48 -2.92
N ASN A 42 4.00 -12.63 -3.13
CA ASN A 42 3.43 -13.26 -4.32
C ASN A 42 2.95 -12.24 -5.38
N PHE A 43 3.02 -10.93 -5.09
CA PHE A 43 2.59 -9.88 -6.03
C PHE A 43 3.69 -9.55 -7.04
N HIS A 44 3.70 -10.27 -8.17
CA HIS A 44 4.69 -10.09 -9.25
C HIS A 44 4.07 -9.39 -10.48
N GLY A 45 3.08 -8.53 -10.25
CA GLY A 45 2.29 -7.86 -11.29
C GLY A 45 0.98 -8.57 -11.65
N ASN A 46 0.66 -9.68 -10.97
CA ASN A 46 -0.62 -10.37 -11.08
C ASN A 46 -1.31 -10.47 -9.70
N SER A 47 -2.37 -9.68 -9.52
CA SER A 47 -3.13 -9.61 -8.27
C SER A 47 -3.81 -10.95 -7.94
N ASP A 48 -4.40 -11.62 -8.93
CA ASP A 48 -5.15 -12.87 -8.70
C ASP A 48 -4.27 -14.01 -8.20
N GLU A 49 -3.04 -14.10 -8.72
CA GLU A 49 -2.07 -15.12 -8.31
C GLU A 49 -1.59 -14.88 -6.88
N ALA A 50 -1.33 -13.61 -6.54
CA ALA A 50 -0.97 -13.20 -5.19
C ALA A 50 -2.09 -13.50 -4.18
N ILE A 51 -3.34 -13.19 -4.55
CA ILE A 51 -4.51 -13.46 -3.72
C ILE A 51 -4.71 -14.96 -3.54
N ALA A 52 -4.58 -15.77 -4.60
CA ALA A 52 -4.71 -17.22 -4.51
C ALA A 52 -3.63 -17.85 -3.63
N ALA A 53 -2.38 -17.38 -3.74
CA ALA A 53 -1.28 -17.82 -2.89
C ALA A 53 -1.49 -17.43 -1.42
N ALA A 54 -1.86 -16.17 -1.16
CA ALA A 54 -2.15 -15.68 0.18
C ALA A 54 -3.35 -16.40 0.80
N ALA A 55 -4.40 -16.68 0.03
CA ALA A 55 -5.58 -17.44 0.50
C ALA A 55 -5.19 -18.85 0.92
N LYS A 56 -4.32 -19.51 0.14
CA LYS A 56 -3.82 -20.86 0.45
C LYS A 56 -2.93 -20.88 1.69
N GLU A 57 -2.13 -19.84 1.92
CA GLU A 57 -1.17 -19.78 3.03
C GLU A 57 -1.79 -19.30 4.36
N THR A 58 -2.77 -18.40 4.28
CA THR A 58 -3.41 -17.79 5.46
C THR A 58 -4.75 -18.40 5.81
N GLY A 59 -5.40 -19.09 4.88
CA GLY A 59 -6.78 -19.59 5.04
C GLY A 59 -7.84 -18.49 4.98
N ILE A 60 -7.47 -17.27 4.60
CA ILE A 60 -8.39 -16.13 4.48
C ILE A 60 -9.16 -16.23 3.16
N GLY A 61 -10.44 -15.87 3.19
CA GLY A 61 -11.29 -15.84 1.99
C GLY A 61 -10.76 -14.88 0.91
N LYS A 62 -10.95 -15.25 -0.36
CA LYS A 62 -10.50 -14.46 -1.52
C LYS A 62 -10.97 -13.01 -1.45
N GLU A 63 -12.24 -12.81 -1.11
CA GLU A 63 -12.89 -11.50 -1.03
C GLU A 63 -12.25 -10.58 0.01
N VAL A 64 -11.84 -11.15 1.15
CA VAL A 64 -11.16 -10.42 2.23
C VAL A 64 -9.76 -10.00 1.78
N LEU A 65 -9.04 -10.89 1.10
CA LEU A 65 -7.71 -10.59 0.56
C LEU A 65 -7.76 -9.57 -0.59
N GLU A 66 -8.78 -9.61 -1.43
CA GLU A 66 -9.04 -8.61 -2.48
C GLU A 66 -9.30 -7.23 -1.88
N ALA A 67 -10.13 -7.15 -0.84
CA ALA A 67 -10.40 -5.92 -0.11
C ALA A 67 -9.14 -5.37 0.58
N MET A 68 -8.35 -6.27 1.17
CA MET A 68 -7.09 -5.93 1.82
C MET A 68 -6.05 -5.40 0.82
N LEU A 69 -5.87 -6.09 -0.30
CA LEU A 69 -4.97 -5.66 -1.37
C LEU A 69 -5.36 -4.28 -1.92
N SER A 70 -6.66 -4.07 -2.13
CA SER A 70 -7.19 -2.79 -2.62
C SER A 70 -6.89 -1.65 -1.64
N LYS A 71 -7.10 -1.86 -0.34
CA LYS A 71 -6.77 -0.88 0.71
C LYS A 71 -5.27 -0.59 0.78
N LEU A 72 -4.42 -1.62 0.74
CA LEU A 72 -2.96 -1.46 0.74
C LEU A 72 -2.48 -0.64 -0.48
N LEU A 73 -3.05 -0.90 -1.65
CA LEU A 73 -2.74 -0.13 -2.87
C LEU A 73 -3.27 1.31 -2.81
N GLU A 74 -4.44 1.52 -2.22
CA GLU A 74 -5.02 2.84 -2.05
C GLU A 74 -4.19 3.70 -1.08
N ASP A 75 -3.80 3.15 0.08
CA ASP A 75 -2.93 3.85 1.03
C ASP A 75 -1.55 4.12 0.44
N ALA A 76 -0.97 3.16 -0.28
CA ALA A 76 0.28 3.35 -0.99
C ALA A 76 0.20 4.46 -2.03
N ARG A 77 -0.90 4.49 -2.80
CA ARG A 77 -1.15 5.53 -3.79
C ARG A 77 -1.36 6.88 -3.11
N SER A 78 -2.08 6.93 -2.00
CA SER A 78 -2.27 8.15 -1.23
C SER A 78 -0.95 8.71 -0.74
N GLN A 79 -0.09 7.88 -0.11
CA GLN A 79 1.24 8.31 0.33
C GLN A 79 2.14 8.75 -0.83
N ALA A 80 2.10 8.04 -1.96
CA ALA A 80 2.85 8.44 -3.16
C ALA A 80 2.36 9.78 -3.73
N VAL A 81 1.04 10.00 -3.76
CA VAL A 81 0.43 11.25 -4.24
C VAL A 81 0.74 12.40 -3.28
N ASP A 82 0.66 12.17 -1.97
CA ASP A 82 1.00 13.19 -0.97
C ASP A 82 2.47 13.60 -1.11
N HIS A 83 3.41 12.66 -1.26
CA HIS A 83 4.81 13.01 -1.51
C HIS A 83 5.05 13.76 -2.82
N VAL A 84 4.36 13.41 -3.90
CA VAL A 84 4.46 14.17 -5.17
C VAL A 84 3.85 15.56 -5.01
N LYS A 85 2.74 15.69 -4.30
CA LYS A 85 2.07 16.96 -4.04
C LYS A 85 2.91 17.85 -3.14
N GLU A 86 3.60 17.29 -2.15
CA GLU A 86 4.53 17.99 -1.26
C GLU A 86 5.78 18.44 -2.01
N GLN A 87 6.37 17.59 -2.84
CA GLN A 87 7.51 17.95 -3.69
C GLN A 87 7.14 19.00 -4.73
N ALA A 88 5.98 18.87 -5.36
CA ALA A 88 5.47 19.86 -6.32
C ALA A 88 5.13 21.19 -5.64
N ALA A 89 4.51 21.17 -4.46
CA ALA A 89 4.23 22.38 -3.69
C ALA A 89 5.50 23.06 -3.20
N SER A 90 6.50 22.28 -2.76
CA SER A 90 7.80 22.81 -2.30
C SER A 90 8.62 23.37 -3.47
N ALA A 91 8.61 22.70 -4.63
CA ALA A 91 9.20 23.21 -5.87
C ALA A 91 8.49 24.47 -6.38
N ALA A 92 7.16 24.50 -6.35
CA ALA A 92 6.37 25.66 -6.75
C ALA A 92 6.60 26.85 -5.80
N LYS A 93 6.70 26.62 -4.49
CA LYS A 93 6.99 27.66 -3.48
C LYS A 93 8.39 28.24 -3.66
N ASN A 94 9.39 27.39 -3.95
CA ASN A 94 10.75 27.83 -4.24
C ASN A 94 10.88 28.58 -5.57
N MET A 95 10.09 28.23 -6.59
CA MET A 95 10.04 28.98 -7.85
C MET A 95 9.28 30.30 -7.73
N PHE A 96 8.12 30.34 -7.05
CA PHE A 96 7.36 31.57 -6.83
C PHE A 96 8.14 32.58 -5.98
N GLY A 97 8.79 32.13 -4.89
CA GLY A 97 9.63 33.00 -4.07
C GLY A 97 10.81 33.61 -4.83
N LYS A 98 11.34 32.90 -5.82
CA LYS A 98 12.46 33.36 -6.66
C LYS A 98 12.02 34.23 -7.84
N PHE A 99 10.75 34.13 -8.26
CA PHE A 99 10.20 34.88 -9.40
C PHE A 99 9.46 36.17 -8.98
N PHE A 100 8.82 36.18 -7.81
CA PHE A 100 8.07 37.34 -7.29
C PHE A 100 8.74 38.02 -6.09
N GLY A 101 9.88 37.50 -5.60
CA GLY A 101 10.70 38.11 -4.55
C GLY A 101 11.78 39.02 -5.13
N ARG A 102 11.39 40.10 -5.82
CA ARG A 102 12.29 41.20 -6.18
C ARG A 102 11.54 42.53 -6.20
#